data_AF-A0AB37KIS9-F1
#
_entry.id   AF-A0AB37KIS9-F1
#
_cell.length_a   1.000
_cell.length_b   1.000
_cell.length_c   1.000
_cell.angle_alpha   90.00
_cell.angle_beta   90.00
_cell.angle_gamma   90.00
#
_symmetry.space_group_name_H-M   'P 1'
#
loop_
_entity.id
_entity.type
_entity.pdbx_description
1 polymer ?
#
loop_
_entity_poly.entity_id
_entity_poly.type
_entity_poly.pdbx_seq_one_letter_code
_entity_poly.pdbx_strand_id
1 'polypeptide(L)'
;MNFTIDVVSQGLAYSILAIGVLLTYQVLDYADLTVEGSFPLGAAAGAMCITHNINPFLSLIVAFFAGMLAGYATGFLHVKCKISSLLSGILVMTGLYSINLAVAQDQSRIVLFTYDTIFTYGDKISQNFSGELAIWIKKLWPIFILLVIVILMKLLIDWFLDTKYGFLMRIAGDNPQLISSLGQDLGHIKMNGLAISNGYAGVSGAVVSQLLRYFDVQLGAGMIVMGLASVIIGLTVFKRIKFFGFTTSVILGAITYRLTIALALNLGLPPNYMKLVMSLIFIVVLVLGNGILGKFFHRSMKG
;
A
#
# COMPACT_ATOMS: atom_id res chain seq x y z
N MET A 1 18.04 7.92 13.71
CA MET A 1 17.11 8.97 13.23
C MET A 1 16.17 9.33 14.36
N ASN A 2 15.56 10.52 14.33
CA ASN A 2 14.53 10.87 15.31
C ASN A 2 13.34 9.93 15.11
N PHE A 3 12.87 9.26 16.16
CA PHE A 3 11.73 8.34 16.14
C PHE A 3 10.56 8.85 15.27
N THR A 4 10.23 10.13 15.37
CA THR A 4 9.16 10.77 14.59
C THR A 4 9.40 10.77 13.08
N ILE A 5 10.63 10.96 12.62
CA ILE A 5 10.98 10.99 11.19
C ILE A 5 10.83 9.61 10.57
N ASP A 6 11.25 8.57 11.28
CA ASP A 6 11.17 7.19 10.79
C ASP A 6 9.71 6.75 10.65
N VAL A 7 8.90 7.10 11.65
CA VAL A 7 7.47 6.80 11.65
C VAL A 7 6.75 7.52 10.51
N VAL A 8 7.00 8.82 10.32
CA VAL A 8 6.37 9.59 9.24
C VAL A 8 6.82 9.07 7.88
N SER A 9 8.13 8.80 7.70
CA SER A 9 8.67 8.29 6.43
C SER A 9 8.07 6.94 6.07
N GLN A 10 8.04 6.00 7.03
CA GLN A 10 7.43 4.69 6.79
C GLN A 10 5.91 4.82 6.58
N GLY A 11 5.21 5.64 7.38
CA GLY A 11 3.78 5.90 7.21
C GLY A 11 3.43 6.44 5.82
N LEU A 12 4.22 7.37 5.30
CA LEU A 12 4.09 7.89 3.94
C LEU A 12 4.38 6.81 2.89
N ALA A 13 5.44 6.02 3.04
CA ALA A 13 5.75 4.94 2.09
C ALA A 13 4.62 3.90 1.98
N TYR A 14 4.04 3.51 3.12
CA TYR A 14 2.90 2.58 3.17
C TYR A 14 1.55 3.21 2.81
N SER A 15 1.45 4.55 2.82
CA SER A 15 0.21 5.22 2.39
C SER A 15 -0.13 4.95 0.92
N ILE A 16 0.87 4.73 0.07
CA ILE A 16 0.69 4.36 -1.35
C ILE A 16 -0.02 3.01 -1.44
N LEU A 17 0.39 2.02 -0.62
CA LEU A 17 -0.29 0.74 -0.51
C LEU A 17 -1.71 0.91 0.03
N ALA A 18 -1.91 1.76 1.05
CA ALA A 18 -3.25 2.02 1.60
C ALA A 18 -4.20 2.64 0.55
N ILE A 19 -3.69 3.50 -0.34
CA ILE A 19 -4.46 4.02 -1.50
C ILE A 19 -4.81 2.91 -2.48
N GLY A 20 -3.87 2.00 -2.78
CA GLY A 20 -4.16 0.82 -3.61
C GLY A 20 -5.26 -0.05 -3.01
N VAL A 21 -5.14 -0.38 -1.72
CA VAL A 21 -6.12 -1.20 -0.98
C VAL A 21 -7.47 -0.50 -0.86
N LEU A 22 -7.50 0.83 -0.74
CA LEU A 22 -8.74 1.61 -0.77
C LEU A 22 -9.53 1.36 -2.07
N LEU A 23 -8.84 1.26 -3.21
CA LEU A 23 -9.49 1.04 -4.50
C LEU A 23 -10.22 -0.30 -4.53
N THR A 24 -9.58 -1.38 -4.08
CA THR A 24 -10.22 -2.71 -4.08
C THR A 24 -11.27 -2.84 -2.99
N TYR A 25 -10.97 -2.42 -1.77
CA TYR A 25 -11.87 -2.59 -0.64
C TYR A 25 -13.08 -1.64 -0.67
N GLN A 26 -12.86 -0.35 -0.87
CA GLN A 26 -13.92 0.67 -0.72
C GLN A 26 -14.59 1.04 -2.03
N VAL A 27 -13.87 1.02 -3.16
CA VAL A 27 -14.42 1.44 -4.46
C VAL A 27 -15.00 0.25 -5.24
N LEU A 28 -14.34 -0.91 -5.23
CA LEU A 28 -14.75 -2.10 -5.99
C LEU A 28 -15.51 -3.16 -5.17
N ASP A 29 -15.59 -2.98 -3.84
CA ASP A 29 -16.09 -3.98 -2.89
C ASP A 29 -15.50 -5.38 -3.15
N TYR A 30 -14.17 -5.44 -3.19
CA TYR A 30 -13.41 -6.63 -3.53
C TYR A 30 -12.30 -6.90 -2.53
N ALA A 31 -12.34 -8.07 -1.89
CA ALA A 31 -11.30 -8.54 -0.99
C ALA A 31 -10.08 -9.06 -1.78
N ASP A 32 -9.13 -8.18 -2.07
CA ASP A 32 -7.94 -8.52 -2.85
C ASP A 32 -6.75 -8.91 -1.97
N LEU A 33 -6.52 -10.23 -1.86
CA LEU A 33 -5.36 -10.80 -1.17
C LEU A 33 -4.07 -10.78 -2.02
N THR A 34 -4.16 -10.50 -3.32
CA THR A 34 -2.99 -10.45 -4.22
C THR A 34 -2.01 -9.34 -3.85
N VAL A 35 -2.48 -8.31 -3.12
CA VAL A 35 -1.65 -7.24 -2.57
C VAL A 35 -0.46 -7.76 -1.76
N GLU A 36 -0.61 -8.89 -1.06
CA GLU A 36 0.50 -9.51 -0.32
C GLU A 36 1.60 -10.09 -1.23
N GLY A 37 1.26 -10.46 -2.47
CA GLY A 37 2.22 -10.94 -3.47
C GLY A 37 2.74 -9.84 -4.41
N SER A 38 1.89 -8.87 -4.77
CA SER A 38 2.26 -7.80 -5.70
C SER A 38 3.14 -6.72 -5.06
N PHE A 39 3.01 -6.50 -3.74
CA PHE A 39 3.94 -5.65 -2.99
C PHE A 39 5.38 -6.16 -3.05
N PRO A 40 5.69 -7.41 -2.66
CA PRO A 40 7.04 -7.95 -2.80
C PRO A 40 7.48 -8.09 -4.26
N LEU A 41 6.57 -8.29 -5.23
CA LEU A 41 6.91 -8.24 -6.65
C LEU A 41 7.49 -6.89 -7.07
N GLY A 42 6.83 -5.79 -6.68
CA GLY A 42 7.33 -4.44 -6.92
C GLY A 42 8.63 -4.16 -6.17
N ALA A 43 8.77 -4.67 -4.95
CA ALA A 43 10.01 -4.58 -4.17
C ALA A 43 11.18 -5.32 -4.86
N ALA A 44 10.95 -6.52 -5.38
CA ALA A 44 11.92 -7.32 -6.13
C ALA A 44 12.31 -6.64 -7.44
N ALA A 45 11.34 -6.24 -8.25
CA ALA A 45 11.58 -5.53 -9.51
C ALA A 45 12.34 -4.20 -9.27
N GLY A 46 11.96 -3.47 -8.22
CA GLY A 46 12.64 -2.24 -7.80
C GLY A 46 14.09 -2.49 -7.39
N ALA A 47 14.33 -3.49 -6.53
CA ALA A 47 15.67 -3.87 -6.09
C ALA A 47 16.56 -4.30 -7.27
N MET A 48 16.02 -5.11 -8.20
CA MET A 48 16.75 -5.55 -9.38
C MET A 48 17.12 -4.41 -10.33
N CYS A 49 16.22 -3.46 -10.54
CA CYS A 49 16.55 -2.27 -11.33
C CYS A 49 17.76 -1.54 -10.72
N ILE A 50 17.77 -1.39 -9.40
CA ILE A 50 18.83 -0.67 -8.68
C ILE A 50 20.16 -1.44 -8.71
N THR A 51 20.14 -2.76 -8.53
CA THR A 51 21.37 -3.59 -8.62
C THR A 51 21.96 -3.56 -10.03
N HIS A 52 21.13 -3.38 -11.06
CA HIS A 52 21.56 -3.17 -12.45
C HIS A 52 21.89 -1.70 -12.80
N ASN A 53 22.04 -0.82 -11.81
CA ASN A 53 22.34 0.61 -11.98
C ASN A 53 21.32 1.39 -12.82
N ILE A 54 20.07 0.91 -12.90
CA ILE A 54 18.96 1.64 -13.51
C ILE A 54 18.52 2.74 -12.54
N ASN A 55 18.05 3.87 -13.09
CA ASN A 55 17.58 5.01 -12.29
C ASN A 55 16.50 4.57 -11.25
N PRO A 56 16.69 4.86 -9.95
CA PRO A 56 15.75 4.49 -8.89
C PRO A 56 14.33 5.06 -9.03
N PHE A 57 14.14 6.13 -9.78
CA PHE A 57 12.80 6.65 -10.11
C PHE A 57 12.13 5.84 -11.21
N LEU A 58 12.89 5.38 -12.21
CA LEU A 58 12.38 4.52 -13.28
C LEU A 58 11.97 3.15 -12.74
N SER A 59 12.65 2.67 -11.70
CA SER A 59 12.29 1.42 -11.04
C SER A 59 10.87 1.45 -10.43
N LEU A 60 10.36 2.64 -10.06
CA LEU A 60 8.97 2.78 -9.59
C LEU A 60 7.97 2.51 -10.72
N ILE A 61 8.27 2.96 -11.93
CA ILE A 61 7.42 2.72 -13.11
C ILE A 61 7.40 1.22 -13.43
N VAL A 62 8.57 0.57 -13.42
CA VAL A 62 8.66 -0.89 -13.61
C VAL A 62 7.86 -1.64 -12.54
N ALA A 63 7.99 -1.22 -11.28
CA ALA A 63 7.24 -1.83 -10.17
C ALA A 63 5.72 -1.63 -10.29
N PHE A 64 5.27 -0.47 -10.81
CA PHE A 64 3.86 -0.22 -11.10
C PHE A 64 3.32 -1.22 -12.13
N PHE A 65 4.01 -1.41 -13.26
CA PHE A 65 3.58 -2.35 -14.30
C PHE A 65 3.65 -3.80 -13.83
N ALA A 66 4.68 -4.18 -13.06
CA ALA A 66 4.77 -5.52 -12.47
C ALA A 66 3.58 -5.80 -11.54
N GLY A 67 3.27 -4.86 -10.64
CA GLY A 67 2.08 -4.95 -9.79
C GLY A 67 0.78 -4.98 -10.60
N MET A 68 0.69 -4.20 -11.67
CA MET A 68 -0.49 -4.17 -12.54
C MET A 68 -0.73 -5.51 -13.23
N LEU A 69 0.32 -6.19 -13.68
CA LEU A 69 0.24 -7.55 -14.25
C LEU A 69 -0.24 -8.57 -13.22
N ALA A 70 0.24 -8.47 -11.96
CA ALA A 70 -0.24 -9.31 -10.88
C ALA A 70 -1.74 -9.13 -10.61
N GLY A 71 -2.22 -7.88 -10.51
CA GLY A 71 -3.64 -7.59 -10.31
C GLY A 71 -4.51 -8.00 -11.51
N TYR A 72 -3.99 -7.83 -12.73
CA TYR A 72 -4.66 -8.29 -13.94
C TYR A 72 -4.78 -9.82 -13.97
N ALA A 73 -3.76 -10.56 -13.54
CA ALA A 73 -3.82 -12.02 -13.44
C ALA A 73 -4.94 -12.48 -12.47
N THR A 74 -5.08 -11.81 -11.32
CA THR A 74 -6.18 -12.07 -10.37
C THR A 74 -7.54 -11.75 -10.98
N GLY A 75 -7.67 -10.61 -11.64
CA GLY A 75 -8.90 -10.23 -12.33
C GLY A 75 -9.25 -11.20 -13.46
N PHE A 76 -8.25 -11.69 -14.20
CA PHE A 76 -8.44 -12.68 -15.26
C PHE A 76 -8.98 -14.01 -14.71
N LEU A 77 -8.39 -14.54 -13.64
CA LEU A 77 -8.88 -15.76 -12.99
C LEU A 77 -10.31 -15.61 -12.48
N HIS A 78 -10.62 -14.46 -11.86
CA HIS A 78 -11.95 -14.22 -11.34
C HIS A 78 -12.99 -14.08 -12.47
N VAL A 79 -12.69 -13.30 -13.50
CA VAL A 79 -13.66 -12.92 -14.55
C VAL A 79 -13.77 -13.98 -15.64
N LYS A 80 -12.65 -14.46 -16.16
CA LYS A 80 -12.62 -15.41 -17.29
C LYS A 80 -12.72 -16.84 -16.81
N CYS A 81 -12.00 -17.21 -15.76
CA CYS A 81 -12.04 -18.57 -15.20
C CYS A 81 -13.20 -18.79 -14.21
N LYS A 82 -13.96 -17.73 -13.87
CA LYS A 82 -15.12 -17.78 -12.96
C LYS A 82 -14.80 -18.36 -11.58
N ILE A 83 -13.56 -18.16 -11.12
CA ILE A 83 -13.11 -18.57 -9.79
C ILE A 83 -13.61 -17.53 -8.77
N SER A 84 -13.88 -17.93 -7.53
CA SER A 84 -14.26 -16.97 -6.49
C SER A 84 -13.16 -15.92 -6.27
N SER A 85 -13.55 -14.71 -5.87
CA SER A 85 -12.64 -13.57 -5.74
C SER A 85 -11.50 -13.84 -4.77
N LEU A 86 -11.85 -14.38 -3.60
CA LEU A 86 -10.91 -14.74 -2.54
C LEU A 86 -9.96 -15.85 -2.97
N LEU A 87 -10.47 -16.91 -3.63
CA LEU A 87 -9.62 -18.02 -4.09
C LEU A 87 -8.68 -17.56 -5.20
N SER A 88 -9.14 -16.71 -6.12
CA SER A 88 -8.29 -16.11 -7.15
C SER A 88 -7.14 -15.32 -6.52
N GLY A 89 -7.44 -14.53 -5.49
CA GLY A 89 -6.42 -13.76 -4.75
C GLY A 89 -5.37 -14.65 -4.08
N ILE A 90 -5.80 -15.71 -3.40
CA ILE A 90 -4.91 -16.68 -2.73
C ILE A 90 -4.06 -17.44 -3.75
N LEU A 91 -4.62 -17.87 -4.88
CA LEU A 91 -3.86 -18.59 -5.90
C LEU A 91 -2.76 -17.70 -6.50
N VAL A 92 -3.07 -16.44 -6.82
CA VAL A 92 -2.09 -15.52 -7.39
C VAL A 92 -1.03 -15.12 -6.36
N MET A 93 -1.38 -14.85 -5.09
CA MET A 93 -0.37 -14.53 -4.08
C MET A 93 0.60 -15.70 -3.84
N THR A 94 0.10 -16.94 -3.86
CA THR A 94 0.96 -18.13 -3.75
C THR A 94 1.87 -18.28 -4.96
N GLY A 95 1.37 -18.09 -6.18
CA GLY A 95 2.20 -18.12 -7.39
C GLY A 95 3.23 -16.98 -7.43
N LEU A 96 2.84 -15.80 -6.97
CA LEU A 96 3.72 -14.63 -6.89
C LEU A 96 4.89 -14.85 -5.95
N TYR A 97 4.76 -15.68 -4.91
CA TYR A 97 5.91 -16.02 -4.07
C TYR A 97 7.08 -16.56 -4.89
N SER A 98 6.82 -17.52 -5.79
CA SER A 98 7.85 -18.09 -6.67
C SER A 98 8.29 -17.10 -7.75
N ILE A 99 7.37 -16.31 -8.31
CA ILE A 99 7.72 -15.28 -9.31
C ILE A 99 8.62 -14.20 -8.70
N ASN A 100 8.38 -13.81 -7.45
CA ASN A 100 9.19 -12.82 -6.75
C ASN A 100 10.63 -13.30 -6.56
N LEU A 101 10.82 -14.59 -6.25
CA LEU A 101 12.14 -15.21 -6.21
C LEU A 101 12.78 -15.23 -7.60
N ALA A 102 12.05 -15.65 -8.63
CA ALA A 102 12.56 -15.68 -10.00
C ALA A 102 12.98 -14.28 -10.50
N VAL A 103 12.18 -13.24 -10.22
CA VAL A 103 12.53 -11.85 -10.51
C VAL A 103 13.78 -11.43 -9.75
N ALA A 104 13.91 -11.83 -8.48
CA ALA A 104 15.08 -11.59 -7.65
C ALA A 104 16.28 -12.52 -7.93
N GLN A 105 16.32 -13.21 -9.08
CA GLN A 105 17.38 -14.16 -9.46
C GLN A 105 17.60 -15.27 -8.42
N ASP A 106 16.49 -15.84 -7.92
CA ASP A 106 16.40 -16.88 -6.90
C ASP A 106 17.01 -16.50 -5.54
N GLN A 107 17.24 -15.20 -5.30
CA GLN A 107 17.68 -14.68 -4.02
C GLN A 107 16.48 -14.36 -3.14
N SER A 108 16.43 -14.94 -1.95
CA SER A 108 15.41 -14.62 -0.95
C SER A 108 15.57 -13.22 -0.37
N ARG A 109 16.78 -12.65 -0.43
CA ARG A 109 17.12 -11.33 0.09
C ARG A 109 18.16 -10.63 -0.76
N ILE A 110 17.88 -9.39 -1.14
CA ILE A 110 18.81 -8.50 -1.86
C ILE A 110 19.11 -7.29 -0.97
N VAL A 111 20.38 -6.94 -0.82
CA VAL A 111 20.82 -5.84 0.03
C VAL A 111 21.20 -4.64 -0.83
N LEU A 112 20.65 -3.46 -0.52
CA LEU A 112 20.79 -2.23 -1.32
C LEU A 112 21.66 -1.16 -0.66
N PHE A 113 22.36 -1.45 0.44
CA PHE A 113 23.16 -0.45 1.17
C PHE A 113 24.27 0.20 0.32
N THR A 114 24.81 -0.53 -0.66
CA THR A 114 25.91 -0.06 -1.53
C THR A 114 25.41 0.71 -2.75
N TYR A 115 24.11 0.67 -3.04
CA TYR A 115 23.55 1.24 -4.27
C TYR A 115 22.87 2.58 -4.02
N ASP A 116 22.81 3.40 -5.07
CA ASP A 116 22.06 4.65 -5.05
C ASP A 116 20.56 4.36 -5.05
N THR A 117 19.85 4.90 -4.05
CA THR A 117 18.39 4.85 -3.95
C THR A 117 17.81 6.25 -4.10
N ILE A 118 16.49 6.38 -4.25
CA ILE A 118 15.78 7.68 -4.21
C ILE A 118 16.18 8.51 -2.97
N PHE A 119 16.47 7.83 -1.85
CA PHE A 119 16.85 8.45 -0.59
C PHE A 119 18.31 8.89 -0.55
N THR A 120 19.21 8.19 -1.25
CA THR A 120 20.64 8.51 -1.32
C THR A 120 20.91 9.81 -2.09
N TYR A 121 20.02 10.22 -3.01
CA TYR A 121 20.16 11.51 -3.72
C TYR A 121 20.18 12.73 -2.79
N GLY A 122 19.53 12.64 -1.63
CA GLY A 122 19.58 13.70 -0.61
C GLY A 122 20.98 13.90 -0.04
N ASP A 123 21.73 12.82 0.13
CA ASP A 123 23.13 12.87 0.57
C ASP A 123 24.01 13.56 -0.49
N LYS A 124 23.76 13.31 -1.78
CA LYS A 124 24.49 13.94 -2.89
C LYS A 124 24.19 15.43 -3.01
N ILE A 125 22.93 15.83 -2.85
CA ILE A 125 22.52 17.24 -2.87
C ILE A 125 23.09 17.98 -1.66
N SER A 126 23.08 17.34 -0.48
CA SER A 126 23.64 17.90 0.74
C SER A 126 25.14 18.22 0.64
N GLN A 127 25.91 17.54 -0.21
CA GLN A 127 27.35 17.80 -0.38
C GLN A 127 27.64 19.14 -1.08
N ASN A 128 26.67 19.68 -1.83
CA ASN A 128 26.80 20.96 -2.53
C ASN A 128 26.54 22.17 -1.62
N PHE A 129 26.09 21.95 -0.37
CA PHE A 129 25.81 22.99 0.60
C PHE A 129 26.73 22.82 1.82
N SER A 130 27.26 23.92 2.35
CA SER A 130 28.09 23.93 3.57
C SER A 130 27.31 24.47 4.78
N GLY A 131 27.55 23.90 5.97
CA GLY A 131 26.99 24.37 7.24
C GLY A 131 25.75 23.59 7.73
N GLU A 132 25.01 24.15 8.68
CA GLU A 132 23.81 23.51 9.27
C GLU A 132 22.76 23.11 8.22
N LEU A 133 22.68 23.87 7.12
CA LEU A 133 21.75 23.63 6.02
C LEU A 133 21.91 22.24 5.39
N ALA A 134 23.14 21.73 5.27
CA ALA A 134 23.44 20.39 4.75
C ALA A 134 22.84 19.29 5.66
N ILE A 135 22.99 19.47 6.98
CA ILE A 135 22.48 18.53 7.99
C ILE A 135 20.95 18.46 7.93
N TRP A 136 20.28 19.61 7.78
CA TRP A 136 18.83 19.69 7.62
C TRP A 136 18.34 19.05 6.32
N ILE A 137 19.02 19.30 5.19
CA ILE A 137 18.69 18.69 3.89
C ILE A 137 18.76 17.17 4.00
N LYS A 138 19.87 16.62 4.50
CA LYS A 138 20.05 15.17 4.66
C LYS A 138 18.95 14.53 5.52
N LYS A 139 18.53 15.23 6.57
CA LYS A 139 17.53 14.73 7.52
C LYS A 139 16.10 14.80 6.99
N LEU A 140 15.76 15.84 6.24
CA LEU A 140 14.39 16.07 5.74
C LEU A 140 14.15 15.51 4.33
N TRP A 141 15.22 15.21 3.59
CA TRP A 141 15.12 14.67 2.23
C TRP A 141 14.19 13.45 2.10
N PRO A 142 14.28 12.41 2.97
CA PRO A 142 13.42 11.26 2.85
C PRO A 142 11.93 11.60 2.96
N ILE A 143 11.58 12.51 3.87
CA ILE A 143 10.18 12.97 4.04
C ILE A 143 9.76 13.77 2.81
N PHE A 144 10.60 14.70 2.35
CA PHE A 144 10.29 15.55 1.21
C PHE A 144 10.02 14.72 -0.06
N ILE A 145 10.93 13.79 -0.40
CA ILE A 145 10.77 12.98 -1.62
C ILE A 145 9.58 12.02 -1.52
N LEU A 146 9.33 11.45 -0.35
CA LEU A 146 8.13 10.63 -0.11
C LEU A 146 6.86 11.44 -0.23
N LEU A 147 6.83 12.67 0.30
CA LEU A 147 5.68 13.56 0.16
C LEU A 147 5.39 13.85 -1.31
N VAL A 148 6.43 14.13 -2.12
CA VAL A 148 6.28 14.34 -3.56
C VAL A 148 5.70 13.10 -4.25
N ILE A 149 6.24 11.91 -3.98
CA ILE A 149 5.75 10.65 -4.57
C ILE A 149 4.31 10.35 -4.14
N VAL A 150 3.99 10.51 -2.86
CA VAL A 150 2.64 10.27 -2.32
C VAL A 150 1.63 11.25 -2.89
N ILE A 151 1.98 12.55 -2.99
CA ILE A 151 1.12 13.56 -3.60
C ILE A 151 0.91 13.24 -5.08
N LEU A 152 1.95 12.86 -5.82
CA LEU A 152 1.83 12.45 -7.22
C LEU A 152 0.86 11.27 -7.35
N MET A 153 1.04 10.22 -6.55
CA MET A 153 0.19 9.03 -6.57
C MET A 153 -1.25 9.31 -6.16
N LYS A 154 -1.45 10.21 -5.19
CA LYS A 154 -2.76 10.69 -4.77
C LYS A 154 -3.46 11.47 -5.88
N LEU A 155 -2.75 12.41 -6.52
CA LEU A 155 -3.32 13.19 -7.63
C LEU A 155 -3.68 12.30 -8.82
N LEU A 156 -2.85 11.28 -9.12
CA LEU A 156 -3.14 10.31 -10.17
C LEU A 156 -4.44 9.53 -9.89
N ILE A 157 -4.64 9.05 -8.67
CA ILE A 157 -5.84 8.27 -8.35
C ILE A 157 -7.09 9.16 -8.25
N ASP A 158 -6.96 10.37 -7.69
CA ASP A 158 -8.07 11.31 -7.59
C ASP A 158 -8.54 11.69 -9.00
N TRP A 159 -7.60 12.05 -9.88
CA TRP A 159 -7.89 12.32 -11.28
C TRP A 159 -8.53 11.12 -11.99
N PHE A 160 -7.99 9.92 -11.80
CA PHE A 160 -8.54 8.70 -12.38
C PHE A 160 -9.99 8.45 -11.93
N LEU A 161 -10.27 8.61 -10.64
CA LEU A 161 -11.60 8.38 -10.08
C LEU A 161 -12.64 9.44 -10.50
N ASP A 162 -12.19 10.63 -10.91
CA ASP A 162 -13.05 11.66 -11.47
C ASP A 162 -13.31 11.49 -12.98
N THR A 163 -12.61 10.56 -13.65
CA THR A 163 -12.90 10.22 -15.05
C THR A 163 -14.21 9.41 -15.18
N LYS A 164 -14.78 9.38 -16.40
CA LYS A 164 -15.96 8.55 -16.73
C LYS A 164 -15.77 7.08 -16.33
N TYR A 165 -14.56 6.56 -16.53
CA TYR A 165 -14.23 5.18 -16.17
C TYR A 165 -14.14 4.98 -14.65
N GLY A 166 -13.60 5.97 -13.93
CA GLY A 166 -13.61 6.00 -12.47
C GLY A 166 -15.02 5.99 -11.87
N PHE A 167 -15.95 6.75 -12.45
CA PHE A 167 -17.37 6.71 -12.06
C PHE A 167 -18.00 5.33 -12.29
N LEU A 168 -17.75 4.70 -13.44
CA LEU A 168 -18.20 3.33 -13.70
C LEU A 168 -17.61 2.34 -12.69
N MET A 169 -16.36 2.53 -12.28
CA MET A 169 -15.73 1.68 -11.25
C MET A 169 -16.40 1.82 -9.88
N ARG A 170 -16.78 3.04 -9.48
CA ARG A 170 -17.56 3.27 -8.25
C ARG A 170 -18.93 2.60 -8.31
N ILE A 171 -19.64 2.77 -9.43
CA ILE A 171 -20.95 2.12 -9.63
C ILE A 171 -20.81 0.59 -9.65
N ALA A 172 -19.71 0.05 -10.18
CA ALA A 172 -19.46 -1.39 -10.20
C ALA A 172 -19.34 -2.00 -8.79
N GLY A 173 -18.82 -1.25 -7.81
CA GLY A 173 -18.82 -1.64 -6.40
C GLY A 173 -20.18 -1.46 -5.73
N ASP A 174 -20.82 -0.31 -5.92
CA ASP A 174 -22.08 0.02 -5.23
C ASP A 174 -23.30 -0.74 -5.77
N ASN A 175 -23.43 -0.81 -7.10
CA ASN A 175 -24.55 -1.44 -7.79
C ASN A 175 -24.10 -2.11 -9.10
N PRO A 176 -23.62 -3.38 -9.04
CA PRO A 176 -23.18 -4.10 -10.22
C PRO A 176 -24.30 -4.34 -11.25
N GLN A 177 -25.57 -4.36 -10.83
CA GLN A 177 -26.70 -4.52 -11.75
C GLN A 177 -26.86 -3.30 -12.66
N LEU A 178 -26.59 -2.10 -12.14
CA LEU A 178 -26.63 -0.86 -12.94
C LEU A 178 -25.56 -0.86 -14.04
N ILE A 179 -24.37 -1.42 -13.79
CA ILE A 179 -23.35 -1.58 -14.84
C ILE A 179 -23.85 -2.50 -15.96
N SER A 180 -24.49 -3.62 -15.60
CA SER A 180 -25.02 -4.55 -16.59
C SER A 180 -26.19 -3.96 -17.40
N SER A 181 -27.03 -3.11 -16.81
CA SER A 181 -28.11 -2.43 -17.56
C SER A 181 -27.61 -1.31 -18.46
N LEU A 182 -26.46 -0.72 -18.16
CA LEU A 182 -25.75 0.24 -19.02
C LEU A 182 -25.00 -0.44 -20.19
N GLY A 183 -25.10 -1.77 -20.32
CA GLY A 183 -24.44 -2.54 -21.38
C GLY A 183 -22.91 -2.61 -21.24
N GLN A 184 -22.37 -2.29 -20.07
CA GLN A 184 -20.94 -2.34 -19.79
C GLN A 184 -20.56 -3.66 -19.11
N ASP A 185 -19.35 -4.15 -19.38
CA ASP A 185 -18.87 -5.39 -18.78
C ASP A 185 -18.28 -5.15 -17.39
N LEU A 186 -19.00 -5.59 -16.36
CA LEU A 186 -18.59 -5.56 -14.96
C LEU A 186 -17.24 -6.26 -14.73
N GLY A 187 -16.98 -7.35 -15.45
CA GLY A 187 -15.74 -8.12 -15.32
C GLY A 187 -14.52 -7.32 -15.74
N HIS A 188 -14.58 -6.64 -16.89
CA HIS A 188 -13.47 -5.81 -17.35
C HIS A 188 -13.21 -4.63 -16.40
N ILE A 189 -14.27 -4.04 -15.82
CA ILE A 189 -14.13 -2.98 -14.82
C ILE A 189 -13.42 -3.49 -13.56
N LYS A 190 -13.82 -4.66 -13.03
CA LYS A 190 -13.17 -5.27 -11.86
C LYS A 190 -11.71 -5.65 -12.15
N MET A 191 -11.43 -6.21 -13.31
CA MET A 191 -10.07 -6.61 -13.70
C MET A 191 -9.13 -5.41 -13.80
N ASN A 192 -9.56 -4.31 -14.43
CA ASN A 192 -8.76 -3.09 -14.52
C ASN A 192 -8.59 -2.42 -13.14
N GLY A 193 -9.62 -2.46 -12.31
CA GLY A 193 -9.55 -1.98 -10.93
C GLY A 193 -8.53 -2.73 -10.08
N LEU A 194 -8.52 -4.07 -10.17
CA LEU A 194 -7.52 -4.91 -9.52
C LEU A 194 -6.11 -4.63 -10.03
N ALA A 195 -5.95 -4.46 -11.35
CA ALA A 195 -4.68 -4.13 -11.97
C ALA A 195 -4.12 -2.80 -11.42
N ILE A 196 -4.93 -1.74 -11.38
CA ILE A 196 -4.49 -0.43 -10.85
C ILE A 196 -4.14 -0.53 -9.36
N SER A 197 -4.98 -1.19 -8.55
CA SER A 197 -4.73 -1.37 -7.11
C SER A 197 -3.40 -2.07 -6.83
N ASN A 198 -3.13 -3.18 -7.53
CA ASN A 198 -1.88 -3.91 -7.37
C ASN A 198 -0.68 -3.15 -7.96
N GLY A 199 -0.87 -2.28 -8.96
CA GLY A 199 0.15 -1.35 -9.42
C GLY A 199 0.61 -0.39 -8.30
N TYR A 200 -0.34 0.17 -7.53
CA TYR A 200 -0.03 0.98 -6.35
C TYR A 200 0.69 0.17 -5.26
N ALA A 201 0.27 -1.07 -5.02
CA ALA A 201 0.95 -1.98 -4.10
C ALA A 201 2.40 -2.24 -4.53
N GLY A 202 2.64 -2.47 -5.83
CA GLY A 202 3.98 -2.66 -6.40
C GLY A 202 4.87 -1.42 -6.21
N VAL A 203 4.35 -0.22 -6.45
CA VAL A 203 5.13 1.02 -6.21
C VAL A 203 5.46 1.19 -4.74
N SER A 204 4.50 0.94 -3.84
CA SER A 204 4.76 0.97 -2.40
C SER A 204 5.85 -0.02 -2.02
N GLY A 205 5.84 -1.23 -2.60
CA GLY A 205 6.89 -2.23 -2.44
C GLY A 205 8.28 -1.73 -2.85
N ALA A 206 8.40 -1.11 -4.02
CA ALA A 206 9.65 -0.54 -4.50
C ALA A 206 10.15 0.63 -3.65
N VAL A 207 9.25 1.52 -3.22
CA VAL A 207 9.60 2.64 -2.32
C VAL A 207 10.07 2.12 -0.96
N VAL A 208 9.38 1.13 -0.40
CA VAL A 208 9.71 0.55 0.91
C VAL A 208 11.03 -0.23 0.85
N SER A 209 11.30 -1.02 -0.20
CA SER A 209 12.58 -1.73 -0.33
C SER A 209 13.76 -0.76 -0.45
N GLN A 210 13.57 0.36 -1.15
CA GLN A 210 14.55 1.44 -1.21
C GLN A 210 14.74 2.15 0.13
N LEU A 211 13.64 2.39 0.87
CA LEU A 211 13.68 3.06 2.18
C LEU A 211 14.39 2.19 3.22
N LEU A 212 14.09 0.89 3.23
CA LEU A 212 14.69 -0.09 4.13
C LEU A 212 16.09 -0.52 3.67
N ARG A 213 16.46 -0.24 2.41
CA ARG A 213 17.70 -0.65 1.74
C ARG A 213 17.89 -2.17 1.64
N TYR A 214 16.79 -2.92 1.58
CA TYR A 214 16.82 -4.34 1.25
C TYR A 214 15.47 -4.79 0.67
N PHE A 215 15.51 -5.86 -0.09
CA PHE A 215 14.36 -6.67 -0.46
C PHE A 215 14.43 -8.01 0.28
N ASP A 216 13.28 -8.51 0.73
CA ASP A 216 13.08 -9.87 1.23
C ASP A 216 11.72 -10.37 0.74
N VAL A 217 11.62 -11.63 0.33
CA VAL A 217 10.36 -12.23 -0.15
C VAL A 217 9.25 -12.17 0.91
N GLN A 218 9.62 -12.15 2.19
CA GLN A 218 8.69 -12.10 3.31
C GLN A 218 8.16 -10.69 3.60
N LEU A 219 8.65 -9.66 2.90
CA LEU A 219 8.14 -8.29 3.05
C LEU A 219 6.63 -8.18 2.78
N GLY A 220 6.06 -9.04 1.93
CA GLY A 220 4.63 -8.99 1.61
C GLY A 220 3.69 -9.46 2.72
N ALA A 221 4.20 -10.24 3.70
CA ALA A 221 3.35 -10.87 4.69
C ALA A 221 2.71 -9.84 5.64
N GLY A 222 1.37 -9.80 5.68
CA GLY A 222 0.60 -8.87 6.52
C GLY A 222 0.33 -7.51 5.88
N MET A 223 0.75 -7.30 4.62
CA MET A 223 0.55 -6.02 3.93
C MET A 223 -0.93 -5.72 3.70
N ILE A 224 -1.77 -6.72 3.42
CA ILE A 224 -3.22 -6.50 3.28
C ILE A 224 -3.86 -6.04 4.60
N VAL A 225 -3.43 -6.62 5.72
CA VAL A 225 -3.91 -6.24 7.07
C VAL A 225 -3.51 -4.80 7.37
N MET A 226 -2.26 -4.44 7.09
CA MET A 226 -1.77 -3.07 7.25
C MET A 226 -2.53 -2.07 6.38
N GLY A 227 -2.77 -2.40 5.11
CA GLY A 227 -3.51 -1.55 4.18
C GLY A 227 -4.96 -1.33 4.62
N LEU A 228 -5.67 -2.41 4.94
CA LEU A 228 -7.06 -2.34 5.43
C LEU A 228 -7.14 -1.59 6.76
N ALA A 229 -6.23 -1.84 7.70
CA ALA A 229 -6.16 -1.11 8.96
C ALA A 229 -6.03 0.40 8.71
N SER A 230 -5.12 0.78 7.82
CA SER A 230 -4.87 2.18 7.45
C SER A 230 -6.11 2.83 6.82
N VAL A 231 -6.81 2.11 5.94
CA VAL A 231 -8.06 2.57 5.33
C VAL A 231 -9.15 2.76 6.38
N ILE A 232 -9.37 1.76 7.25
CA ILE A 232 -10.42 1.83 8.28
C ILE A 232 -10.12 2.96 9.27
N ILE A 233 -8.89 3.09 9.78
CA ILE A 233 -8.51 4.21 10.67
C ILE A 233 -8.75 5.54 9.97
N GLY A 234 -8.28 5.68 8.73
CA GLY A 234 -8.45 6.89 7.94
C GLY A 234 -9.91 7.31 7.81
N LEU A 235 -10.76 6.38 7.37
CA LEU A 235 -12.19 6.62 7.12
C LEU A 235 -13.04 6.72 8.39
N THR A 236 -12.58 6.22 9.54
CA THR A 236 -13.35 6.28 10.80
C THR A 236 -12.96 7.49 11.64
N VAL A 237 -11.66 7.76 11.79
CA VAL A 237 -11.14 8.85 12.63
C VAL A 237 -11.32 10.21 11.95
N PHE A 238 -11.00 10.30 10.66
CA PHE A 238 -11.00 11.59 9.94
C PHE A 238 -12.31 11.87 9.17
N LYS A 239 -13.32 10.98 9.28
CA LYS A 239 -14.63 11.08 8.59
C LYS A 239 -15.35 12.41 8.79
N ARG A 240 -15.21 13.02 9.98
CA ARG A 240 -15.96 14.21 10.38
C ARG A 240 -15.39 15.52 9.82
N ILE A 241 -14.19 15.48 9.25
CA ILE A 241 -13.51 16.67 8.77
C ILE A 241 -13.84 16.84 7.28
N LYS A 242 -14.85 17.69 6.99
CA LYS A 242 -15.34 17.94 5.62
C LYS A 242 -14.28 18.40 4.62
N PHE A 243 -13.13 18.88 5.09
CA PHE A 243 -12.03 19.36 4.26
C PHE A 243 -11.16 18.24 3.66
N PHE A 244 -11.13 17.05 4.27
CA PHE A 244 -10.32 15.94 3.77
C PHE A 244 -11.12 15.05 2.81
N GLY A 245 -10.60 14.87 1.60
CA GLY A 245 -11.07 13.84 0.67
C GLY A 245 -10.75 12.43 1.18
N PHE A 246 -11.44 11.42 0.63
CA PHE A 246 -11.28 10.02 1.04
C PHE A 246 -9.82 9.53 0.93
N THR A 247 -9.09 9.91 -0.11
CA THR A 247 -7.66 9.56 -0.27
C THR A 247 -6.76 10.21 0.77
N THR A 248 -6.98 11.49 1.11
CA THR A 248 -6.21 12.18 2.16
C THR A 248 -6.41 11.57 3.53
N SER A 249 -7.64 11.17 3.86
CA SER A 249 -7.96 10.51 5.13
C SER A 249 -7.22 9.18 5.26
N VAL A 250 -7.07 8.43 4.17
CA VAL A 250 -6.34 7.15 4.14
C VAL A 250 -4.84 7.36 4.31
N ILE A 251 -4.27 8.42 3.71
CA ILE A 251 -2.85 8.76 3.93
C ILE A 251 -2.59 9.06 5.41
N LEU A 252 -3.44 9.88 6.03
CA LEU A 252 -3.37 10.15 7.48
C LEU A 252 -3.57 8.86 8.29
N GLY A 253 -4.50 8.00 7.87
CA GLY A 253 -4.71 6.67 8.43
C GLY A 253 -3.44 5.82 8.46
N ALA A 254 -2.70 5.75 7.34
CA ALA A 254 -1.44 5.01 7.26
C ALA A 254 -0.36 5.54 8.21
N ILE A 255 -0.24 6.88 8.33
CA ILE A 255 0.67 7.52 9.28
C ILE A 255 0.27 7.19 10.72
N THR A 256 -1.02 7.29 11.05
CA THR A 256 -1.51 6.95 12.39
C THR A 256 -1.32 5.48 12.74
N TYR A 257 -1.55 4.57 11.80
CA TYR A 257 -1.28 3.15 11.99
C TYR A 257 0.20 2.88 12.26
N ARG A 258 1.10 3.55 11.51
CA ARG A 258 2.54 3.41 11.73
C ARG A 258 2.98 3.98 13.09
N LEU A 259 2.37 5.09 13.53
CA LEU A 259 2.56 5.62 14.88
C LEU A 259 2.17 4.59 15.94
N THR A 260 1.05 3.88 15.79
CA THR A 260 0.63 2.85 16.75
C THR A 260 1.64 1.71 16.85
N ILE A 261 2.16 1.21 15.73
CA ILE A 261 3.21 0.16 15.72
C ILE A 261 4.48 0.67 16.39
N ALA A 262 4.89 1.90 16.08
CA ALA A 262 6.13 2.45 16.60
C ALA A 262 6.06 2.74 18.11
N LEU A 263 4.90 3.16 18.60
CA LEU A 263 4.64 3.29 20.04
C LEU A 263 4.68 1.92 20.73
N ALA A 264 4.12 0.89 20.12
CA ALA A 264 4.17 -0.48 20.65
C ALA A 264 5.62 -0.99 20.78
N LEU A 265 6.49 -0.69 19.81
CA LEU A 265 7.92 -1.00 19.88
C LEU A 265 8.64 -0.23 21.00
N ASN A 266 8.34 1.08 21.16
CA ASN A 266 8.93 1.88 22.24
C ASN A 266 8.51 1.40 23.64
N LEU A 267 7.35 0.76 23.78
CA LEU A 267 6.89 0.15 25.03
C LEU A 267 7.63 -1.15 25.39
N GLY A 268 8.65 -1.54 24.61
CA GLY A 268 9.52 -2.69 24.91
C GLY A 268 9.04 -4.02 24.31
N LEU A 269 8.08 -4.00 23.40
CA LEU A 269 7.61 -5.22 22.75
C LEU A 269 8.67 -5.76 21.77
N PRO A 270 9.03 -7.06 21.84
CA PRO A 270 10.00 -7.64 20.93
C PRO A 270 9.54 -7.56 19.47
N PRO A 271 10.41 -7.20 18.50
CA PRO A 271 10.06 -7.14 17.09
C PRO A 271 9.48 -8.44 16.51
N ASN A 272 9.84 -9.60 17.08
CA ASN A 272 9.33 -10.90 16.67
C ASN A 272 7.80 -11.04 16.85
N TYR A 273 7.21 -10.30 17.79
CA TYR A 273 5.77 -10.31 18.03
C TYR A 273 5.01 -9.24 17.24
N MET A 274 5.65 -8.52 16.31
CA MET A 274 4.99 -7.45 15.56
C MET A 274 3.80 -7.95 14.74
N LYS A 275 3.81 -9.19 14.25
CA LYS A 275 2.65 -9.77 13.55
C LYS A 275 1.42 -9.89 14.47
N LEU A 276 1.63 -10.22 15.73
CA LEU A 276 0.58 -10.28 16.75
C LEU A 276 0.09 -8.88 17.13
N VAL A 277 1.01 -7.91 17.25
CA VAL A 277 0.64 -6.52 17.51
C VAL A 277 -0.19 -5.94 16.37
N MET A 278 0.22 -6.18 15.11
CA MET A 278 -0.52 -5.75 13.92
C MET A 278 -1.93 -6.33 13.88
N SER A 279 -2.10 -7.62 14.21
CA SER A 279 -3.42 -8.25 14.25
C SER A 279 -4.30 -7.72 15.39
N LEU A 280 -3.74 -7.50 16.58
CA LEU A 280 -4.48 -6.89 17.70
C LEU A 280 -4.95 -5.47 17.38
N ILE A 281 -4.06 -4.63 16.82
CA ILE A 281 -4.42 -3.26 16.40
C ILE A 281 -5.55 -3.34 15.37
N PHE A 282 -5.44 -4.24 14.38
CA PHE A 282 -6.48 -4.41 13.36
C PHE A 282 -7.83 -4.81 13.97
N ILE A 283 -7.84 -5.74 14.92
CA ILE A 283 -9.07 -6.15 15.64
C ILE A 283 -9.68 -4.95 16.37
N VAL A 284 -8.87 -4.19 17.13
CA VAL A 284 -9.34 -3.00 17.87
C VAL A 284 -9.95 -1.98 16.92
N VAL A 285 -9.25 -1.68 15.82
CA VAL A 285 -9.71 -0.74 14.79
C VAL A 285 -11.01 -1.21 14.14
N LEU A 286 -11.12 -2.49 13.80
CA LEU A 286 -12.32 -3.05 13.18
C LEU A 286 -13.53 -2.99 14.13
N VAL A 287 -13.35 -3.33 15.40
CA VAL A 287 -14.41 -3.32 16.42
C VAL A 287 -14.90 -1.89 16.69
N LEU A 288 -13.97 -0.92 16.77
CA LEU A 288 -14.29 0.50 16.91
C LEU A 288 -14.98 1.04 15.65
N GLY A 289 -14.46 0.69 14.47
CA GLY A 289 -14.97 1.16 13.18
C GLY A 289 -16.36 0.64 12.82
N ASN A 290 -16.65 -0.64 13.10
CA ASN A 290 -17.96 -1.25 12.87
C ASN A 290 -19.00 -0.88 13.94
N GLY A 291 -18.65 -0.08 14.96
CA GLY A 291 -19.55 0.29 16.04
C GLY A 291 -20.05 -0.89 16.88
N ILE A 292 -19.35 -2.04 16.84
CA ILE A 292 -19.74 -3.26 17.56
C ILE A 292 -19.68 -3.01 19.07
N LEU A 293 -18.74 -2.19 19.55
CA LEU A 293 -18.72 -1.76 20.96
C LEU A 293 -19.94 -0.91 21.35
N GLY A 294 -20.50 -0.13 20.41
CA GLY A 294 -21.75 0.61 20.61
C GLY A 294 -22.97 -0.31 20.71
N LYS A 295 -22.98 -1.44 20.00
CA LYS A 295 -24.03 -2.47 20.11
C LYS A 295 -23.83 -3.39 21.33
N PHE A 296 -22.60 -3.64 21.76
CA PHE A 296 -22.29 -4.51 22.89
C PHE A 296 -22.64 -3.84 24.24
N PHE A 297 -22.33 -2.54 24.41
CA PHE A 297 -22.74 -1.78 25.60
C PHE A 297 -24.24 -1.51 25.65
N HIS A 298 -24.94 -1.38 24.51
CA HIS A 298 -26.39 -1.19 24.50
C HIS A 298 -27.17 -2.48 24.83
N ARG A 299 -26.56 -3.66 24.67
CA ARG A 299 -27.14 -4.95 25.11
C ARG A 299 -26.95 -5.21 26.60
N SER A 300 -25.93 -4.64 27.23
CA SER A 300 -25.66 -4.84 28.67
C SER A 300 -26.52 -3.98 29.60
N MET A 301 -27.35 -3.06 29.07
CA MET A 301 -28.34 -2.28 29.85
C MET A 301 -29.80 -2.72 29.61
N LYS A 302 -30.01 -3.89 29.00
CA LYS A 302 -31.33 -4.52 28.84
C LYS A 302 -31.33 -5.99 29.31
N GLY A 303 -30.46 -6.32 30.25
CA GLY A 303 -30.50 -7.56 31.02
C GLY A 303 -31.03 -7.28 32.41
#